data_AF-A0A6U2LTM6-F1
#
_entry.id   AF-A0A6U2LTM6-F1
#
_cell.length_a   1.000
_cell.length_b   1.000
_cell.length_c   1.000
_cell.angle_alpha   90.00
_cell.angle_beta   90.00
_cell.angle_gamma   90.00
#
_symmetry.space_group_name_H-M   'P 1'
#
loop_
_entity.id
_entity.type
_entity.pdbx_description
1 polymer ?
#
loop_
_entity_poly.entity_id
_entity_poly.type
_entity_poly.pdbx_seq_one_letter_code
_entity_poly.pdbx_strand_id
1 'polypeptide(L)'
;RGPKGWQIWAGATLVIAFGFNQVRRCNNERNQEKLQERANRYAIAPILQAEEDRKYMIREYIALKREAEIMKDVPGWEVGKNHYNSKKWFPRAVDDFKQSLIG
;
A
#
# COMPACT_ATOMS: atom_id res chain seq x y z
N ARG A 1 -27.65 29.54 -49.37
CA ARG A 1 -27.88 29.98 -47.97
C ARG A 1 -27.60 28.78 -47.08
N GLY A 2 -26.62 28.87 -46.17
CA GLY A 2 -26.23 27.77 -45.28
C GLY A 2 -27.26 27.47 -44.19
N PRO A 3 -27.03 26.40 -43.40
CA PRO A 3 -27.90 26.06 -42.26
C PRO A 3 -27.97 27.22 -41.27
N LYS A 4 -29.14 27.39 -40.63
CA LYS A 4 -29.35 28.44 -39.63
C LYS A 4 -28.50 28.14 -38.39
N GLY A 5 -27.94 29.16 -37.73
CA GLY A 5 -26.98 28.99 -36.63
C GLY A 5 -27.45 28.04 -35.51
N TRP A 6 -28.73 28.08 -35.15
CA TRP A 6 -29.29 27.18 -34.13
C TRP A 6 -29.22 25.69 -34.50
N GLN A 7 -29.26 25.36 -35.80
CA GLN A 7 -29.18 23.98 -36.29
C GLN A 7 -27.78 23.41 -36.08
N ILE A 8 -26.75 24.25 -36.25
CA ILE A 8 -25.36 23.89 -35.99
C ILE A 8 -25.15 23.61 -34.51
N TRP A 9 -25.68 24.49 -33.64
CA TRP A 9 -25.63 24.28 -32.19
C TRP A 9 -26.35 23.01 -31.76
N ALA A 10 -27.57 22.79 -32.25
CA ALA A 10 -28.32 21.58 -31.93
C ALA A 10 -27.59 20.29 -32.38
N GLY A 11 -27.01 20.29 -33.59
CA GLY A 11 -26.21 19.17 -34.09
C GLY A 11 -24.97 18.93 -33.22
N ALA A 12 -24.23 19.98 -32.89
CA ALA A 12 -23.05 19.89 -32.03
C ALA A 12 -23.39 19.34 -30.64
N THR A 13 -24.44 19.87 -30.00
CA THR A 13 -24.89 19.41 -28.68
C THR A 13 -25.29 17.93 -28.68
N LEU A 14 -25.97 17.45 -29.73
CA LEU A 14 -26.36 16.04 -29.84
C LEU A 14 -25.14 15.11 -29.97
N VAL A 15 -24.16 15.46 -30.82
CA VAL A 15 -22.92 14.68 -30.97
C VAL A 15 -22.15 14.64 -29.64
N ILE A 16 -22.06 15.78 -28.96
CA ILE A 16 -21.41 15.88 -27.65
C ILE A 16 -22.12 15.02 -26.61
N ALA A 17 -23.45 15.11 -26.50
CA ALA A 17 -24.25 14.33 -25.56
C ALA A 17 -24.09 12.81 -25.81
N PHE A 18 -24.08 12.39 -27.08
CA PHE A 18 -23.83 11.00 -27.43
C PHE A 18 -22.42 10.55 -27.03
N GLY A 19 -21.39 11.36 -27.32
CA GLY A 19 -20.00 11.10 -26.92
C GLY A 19 -19.86 10.91 -25.41
N PHE A 20 -20.46 11.79 -24.61
CA PHE A 20 -20.44 11.68 -23.14
C PHE A 20 -21.14 10.43 -22.61
N ASN A 21 -22.23 9.99 -23.24
CA ASN A 21 -22.89 8.74 -22.83
C ASN A 21 -21.98 7.52 -23.05
N GLN A 22 -21.23 7.50 -24.14
CA GLN A 22 -20.27 6.41 -24.42
C GLN A 22 -19.09 6.44 -23.45
N VAL A 23 -18.54 7.62 -23.15
CA VAL A 23 -17.49 7.79 -22.13
C VAL A 23 -17.97 7.32 -20.75
N ARG A 24 -19.22 7.66 -20.37
CA ARG A 24 -19.82 7.20 -19.11
C ARG A 24 -19.84 5.67 -19.02
N ARG A 25 -20.25 4.98 -20.09
CA ARG A 25 -20.29 3.51 -20.13
C ARG A 25 -18.90 2.91 -19.95
N CYS A 26 -17.92 3.39 -20.71
CA CYS A 26 -16.54 2.91 -20.62
C CYS A 26 -15.93 3.18 -19.23
N ASN A 27 -16.20 4.33 -18.63
CA ASN A 27 -15.74 4.64 -17.28
C ASN A 27 -16.36 3.70 -16.23
N ASN A 28 -17.64 3.34 -16.38
CA ASN A 28 -18.28 2.38 -15.48
C ASN A 28 -17.65 1.00 -15.59
N GLU A 29 -17.38 0.53 -16.81
CA GLU A 29 -16.68 -0.75 -17.05
C GLU A 29 -15.27 -0.74 -16.43
N ARG A 30 -14.48 0.31 -16.70
CA ARG A 30 -13.14 0.47 -16.08
C ARG A 30 -13.18 0.53 -14.56
N ASN A 31 -14.22 1.12 -13.98
CA ASN A 31 -14.39 1.15 -12.53
C ASN A 31 -14.73 -0.23 -11.97
N GLN A 32 -15.54 -1.02 -12.69
CA GLN A 32 -15.84 -2.41 -12.31
C GLN A 32 -14.59 -3.29 -12.38
N GLU A 33 -13.78 -3.16 -13.42
CA GLU A 33 -12.49 -3.87 -13.55
C GLU A 33 -11.55 -3.54 -12.37
N LYS A 34 -11.40 -2.25 -12.03
CA LYS A 34 -10.59 -1.81 -10.89
C LYS A 34 -11.14 -2.33 -9.56
N LEU A 35 -12.46 -2.39 -9.41
CA LEU A 35 -13.10 -2.95 -8.21
C LEU A 35 -12.79 -4.44 -8.07
N GLN A 36 -12.87 -5.20 -9.16
CA GLN A 36 -12.54 -6.62 -9.18
C GLN A 36 -11.07 -6.86 -8.84
N GLU A 37 -10.16 -6.07 -9.42
CA GLU A 37 -8.73 -6.16 -9.10
C GLU A 37 -8.47 -5.88 -7.60
N ARG A 38 -9.12 -4.84 -7.05
CA ARG A 38 -9.01 -4.54 -5.60
C ARG A 38 -9.57 -5.65 -4.74
N ALA A 39 -10.72 -6.22 -5.10
CA ALA A 39 -11.32 -7.35 -4.38
C ALA A 39 -10.36 -8.54 -4.35
N ASN A 40 -9.72 -8.87 -5.47
CA ASN A 40 -8.72 -9.93 -5.55
C ASN A 40 -7.51 -9.63 -4.68
N ARG A 41 -7.00 -8.40 -4.69
CA ARG A 41 -5.88 -7.97 -3.82
C ARG A 41 -6.25 -8.08 -2.34
N TYR A 42 -7.44 -7.64 -1.94
CA TYR A 42 -7.89 -7.73 -0.55
C TYR A 42 -8.11 -9.17 -0.09
N ALA A 43 -8.52 -10.08 -0.98
CA ALA A 43 -8.66 -11.49 -0.65
C ALA A 43 -7.31 -12.14 -0.28
N ILE A 44 -6.21 -11.74 -0.93
CA ILE A 44 -4.87 -12.31 -0.73
C ILE A 44 -4.08 -11.56 0.36
N ALA A 45 -4.37 -10.28 0.59
CA ALA A 45 -3.72 -9.42 1.58
C ALA A 45 -3.52 -10.06 2.98
N PRO A 46 -4.51 -10.72 3.62
CA PRO A 46 -4.32 -11.28 4.96
C PRO A 46 -3.29 -12.42 5.01
N ILE A 47 -3.18 -13.21 3.93
CA ILE A 47 -2.20 -14.30 3.86
C ILE A 47 -0.79 -13.71 3.73
N LEU A 48 -0.61 -12.72 2.85
CA LEU A 48 0.67 -12.02 2.70
C LEU A 48 1.09 -11.33 3.99
N GLN A 49 0.15 -10.68 4.68
CA GLN A 49 0.42 -10.06 5.96
C GLN A 49 0.89 -11.10 7.00
N ALA A 50 0.22 -12.25 7.09
CA ALA A 50 0.61 -13.31 8.02
C ALA A 50 1.97 -13.94 7.70
N GLU A 51 2.39 -13.97 6.43
CA GLU A 51 3.73 -14.38 6.03
C GLU A 51 4.79 -13.34 6.40
N GLU A 52 4.53 -12.06 6.14
CA GLU A 52 5.43 -10.97 6.51
C GLU A 52 5.57 -10.83 8.04
N ASP A 53 4.48 -10.98 8.80
CA ASP A 53 4.52 -10.97 10.26
C ASP A 53 5.43 -12.11 10.79
N ARG A 54 5.36 -13.31 10.20
CA ARG A 54 6.27 -14.42 10.53
C ARG A 54 7.73 -14.09 10.22
N LYS A 55 8.01 -13.54 9.03
CA LYS A 55 9.37 -13.12 8.65
C LYS A 55 9.89 -12.02 9.57
N TYR A 56 9.04 -11.08 9.94
CA TYR A 56 9.36 -9.99 10.87
C TYR A 56 9.80 -10.55 12.22
N MET A 57 9.01 -11.46 12.82
CA MET A 57 9.34 -12.08 14.11
C MET A 57 10.69 -12.82 14.09
N ILE A 58 11.01 -13.48 12.99
CA ILE A 58 12.30 -14.18 12.83
C ILE A 58 13.46 -13.17 12.78
N ARG A 59 13.33 -12.12 11.96
CA ARG A 59 14.36 -11.08 11.84
C ARG A 59 14.58 -10.34 13.16
N GLU A 60 13.49 -10.03 13.84
CA GLU A 60 13.46 -9.42 15.15
C GLU A 60 14.22 -10.26 16.19
N TYR A 61 13.96 -11.57 16.21
CA TYR A 61 14.66 -12.49 17.11
C TYR A 61 16.17 -12.55 16.85
N ILE A 62 16.58 -12.55 15.57
CA ILE A 62 18.00 -12.53 15.19
C ILE A 62 18.65 -11.21 15.61
N ALA A 63 17.98 -10.08 15.37
CA ALA A 63 18.48 -8.77 15.76
C ALA A 63 18.67 -8.65 17.27
N LEU A 64 17.70 -9.11 18.07
CA LEU A 64 17.79 -9.11 19.54
C LEU A 64 18.92 -10.01 20.05
N LYS A 65 19.14 -11.16 19.43
CA LYS A 65 20.28 -12.03 19.76
C LYS A 65 21.62 -11.36 19.49
N ARG A 66 21.74 -10.73 18.32
CA ARG A 66 22.96 -10.00 17.93
C ARG A 66 23.20 -8.81 18.84
N GLU A 67 22.16 -8.07 19.19
CA GLU A 67 22.23 -6.97 20.15
C GLU A 67 22.74 -7.46 21.52
N ALA A 68 22.20 -8.59 22.02
CA ALA A 68 22.65 -9.19 23.28
C ALA A 68 24.12 -9.60 23.27
N GLU A 69 24.60 -10.15 22.15
CA GLU A 69 26.00 -10.55 21.99
C GLU A 69 26.95 -9.35 21.94
N ILE A 70 26.58 -8.30 21.20
CA ILE A 70 27.40 -7.10 21.02
C ILE A 70 27.43 -6.25 22.31
N MET A 71 26.30 -6.14 23.01
CA MET A 71 26.14 -5.23 24.15
C MET A 71 26.41 -5.88 25.52
N LYS A 72 26.90 -7.12 25.54
CA LYS A 72 27.18 -7.88 26.78
C LYS A 72 28.11 -7.15 27.77
N ASP A 73 29.02 -6.34 27.25
CA ASP A 73 30.09 -5.68 28.02
C ASP A 73 29.72 -4.24 28.43
N VAL A 74 28.54 -3.74 28.05
CA VAL A 74 28.13 -2.35 28.30
C VAL A 74 27.24 -2.26 29.55
N PRO A 75 27.68 -1.56 30.62
CA PRO A 75 26.91 -1.47 31.85
C PRO A 75 25.63 -0.65 31.65
N GLY A 76 24.50 -1.17 32.13
CA GLY A 76 23.19 -0.50 32.07
C GLY A 76 22.43 -0.65 30.75
N TRP A 77 22.94 -1.46 29.80
CA TRP A 77 22.21 -1.77 28.57
C TRP A 77 21.15 -2.84 28.79
N GLU A 78 19.92 -2.57 28.38
CA GLU A 78 18.79 -3.51 28.43
C GLU A 78 18.44 -3.94 27.00
N VAL A 79 18.70 -5.20 26.67
CA VAL A 79 18.44 -5.74 25.32
C VAL A 79 16.96 -5.63 24.97
N GLY A 80 16.65 -5.09 23.80
CA GLY A 80 15.27 -5.02 23.30
C GLY A 80 14.39 -4.00 24.01
N LYS A 81 14.97 -3.07 24.79
CA LYS A 81 14.24 -1.96 25.39
C LYS A 81 13.53 -1.13 24.31
N ASN A 82 12.27 -0.78 24.56
CA ASN A 82 11.53 0.09 23.65
C ASN A 82 12.09 1.53 23.73
N HIS A 83 12.37 2.13 22.57
CA HIS A 83 12.77 3.54 22.47
C HIS A 83 11.64 4.50 22.85
N TYR A 84 10.39 4.04 22.73
CA TYR A 84 9.22 4.83 23.06
C TYR A 84 8.74 4.55 24.48
N ASN A 85 8.35 5.60 25.20
CA ASN A 85 7.77 5.50 26.55
C ASN A 85 6.33 4.92 26.57
N SER A 86 5.80 4.50 25.42
CA SER A 86 4.45 3.94 25.32
C SER A 86 4.48 2.42 25.30
N LYS A 87 3.42 1.78 25.83
CA LYS A 87 3.21 0.33 25.75
C LYS A 87 2.71 -0.15 24.39
N LYS A 88 2.57 0.75 23.41
CA LYS A 88 2.12 0.42 22.07
C LYS A 88 3.26 -0.22 21.29
N TRP A 89 2.96 -1.29 20.56
CA TRP A 89 3.91 -1.89 19.64
C TRP A 89 4.11 -0.97 18.42
N PHE A 90 5.38 -0.79 18.05
CA PHE A 90 5.78 -0.11 16.83
C PHE A 90 6.76 -1.01 16.07
N PRO A 91 6.71 -1.02 14.73
CA PRO A 91 7.74 -1.70 13.95
C PRO A 91 9.09 -1.02 14.18
N ARG A 92 10.17 -1.81 14.13
CA ARG A 92 11.54 -1.28 14.13
C ARG A 92 11.86 -0.56 12.83
N ALA A 93 12.92 0.24 12.86
CA ALA A 93 13.40 0.92 11.66
C ALA A 93 13.87 -0.13 10.63
N VAL A 94 13.71 0.19 9.34
CA VAL A 94 14.07 -0.73 8.25
C VAL A 94 15.57 -1.04 8.24
N ASP A 95 16.40 -0.07 8.64
CA ASP A 95 17.86 -0.22 8.70
C ASP A 95 18.31 -1.31 9.69
N ASP A 96 17.58 -1.49 10.79
CA ASP A 96 17.88 -2.50 11.82
C ASP A 96 17.84 -3.92 11.22
N PHE A 97 16.90 -4.16 10.29
CA PHE A 97 16.80 -5.45 9.61
C PHE A 97 17.90 -5.68 8.58
N LYS A 98 18.39 -4.63 7.90
CA LYS A 98 19.50 -4.76 6.94
C LYS A 98 20.78 -5.23 7.64
N GLN A 99 21.03 -4.74 8.85
CA GLN A 99 22.18 -5.18 9.66
C GLN A 99 22.04 -6.65 10.09
N SER A 100 20.83 -7.14 10.36
CA SER A 100 20.58 -8.55 10.69
C SER A 100 20.84 -9.52 9.52
N LEU A 101 20.72 -9.05 8.27
CA LEU A 101 20.87 -9.87 7.06
C LEU A 101 22.32 -9.95 6.55
N ILE A 102 23.20 -9.07 7.02
CA ILE A 102 24.63 -9.09 6.71
C ILE A 102 25.33 -9.83 7.85
N GLY A 103 25.42 -11.15 7.70
CA GLY A 103 26.22 -12.06 8.49
C GLY A 103 27.21 -12.78 7.58
#